data_AF-A0A1W9XFS7-F1
#
_entry.id   AF-A0A1W9XFS7-F1
#
_cell.length_a   1.000
_cell.length_b   1.000
_cell.length_c   1.000
_cell.angle_alpha   90.00
_cell.angle_beta   90.00
_cell.angle_gamma   90.00
#
_symmetry.space_group_name_H-M   'P 1'
#
loop_
_entity.id
_entity.type
_entity.pdbx_description
1 polymer ?
#
loop_
_entity_poly.entity_id
_entity_poly.type
_entity_poly.pdbx_seq_one_letter_code
_entity_poly.pdbx_strand_id
1 'polypeptide(L)' 'MTTVHNFAVNKLSALTTVHNFAVKNSDRTTAAERFFGSKPGDLFEFLPNKTDLPGRPAQKRFQPKNEGYLQAA' A
#
# COMPACT_ATOMS: atom_id res chain seq x y z
N MET A 1 25.94 12.60 -5.59
CA MET A 1 24.67 13.11 -5.04
C MET A 1 23.57 12.16 -5.45
N THR A 2 23.10 11.37 -4.49
CA THR A 2 22.20 10.22 -4.68
C THR A 2 20.82 10.66 -5.15
N THR A 3 20.33 9.97 -6.17
CA THR A 3 19.03 10.14 -6.80
C THR A 3 17.91 9.99 -5.77
N VAL A 4 17.24 11.07 -5.41
CA VAL A 4 16.10 11.02 -4.48
C VAL A 4 14.92 10.48 -5.26
N HIS A 5 14.65 9.18 -5.11
CA HIS A 5 13.51 8.51 -5.72
C HIS A 5 12.22 9.19 -5.24
N ASN A 6 11.51 9.89 -6.15
CA ASN A 6 10.29 10.63 -5.85
C ASN A 6 9.13 9.66 -5.56
N PHE A 7 9.04 9.17 -4.33
CA PHE A 7 7.82 8.53 -3.83
C PHE A 7 6.82 9.65 -3.51
N ALA A 8 5.61 9.53 -4.05
CA ALA A 8 4.50 10.39 -3.63
C ALA A 8 4.40 10.37 -2.10
N VAL A 9 4.23 11.53 -1.47
CA VAL A 9 4.27 11.72 0.00
C VAL A 9 3.40 10.70 0.74
N ASN A 10 2.21 10.41 0.19
CA ASN A 10 1.27 9.42 0.74
C ASN A 10 1.87 8.00 0.79
N LYS A 11 2.62 7.62 -0.26
CA LYS A 11 3.25 6.30 -0.36
C LYS A 11 4.41 6.15 0.62
N LEU A 12 5.21 7.22 0.79
CA LEU A 12 6.27 7.22 1.80
C LEU A 12 5.68 7.08 3.20
N SER A 13 4.66 7.90 3.54
CA SER A 13 3.98 7.84 4.84
C SER A 13 3.38 6.47 5.14
N ALA A 14 2.73 5.85 4.15
CA ALA A 14 2.17 4.51 4.28
C ALA A 14 3.27 3.48 4.55
N LEU A 15 4.37 3.52 3.80
CA LEU A 15 5.47 2.58 3.96
C LEU A 15 6.18 2.74 5.31
N THR A 16 6.37 3.98 5.77
CA THR A 16 6.91 4.27 7.11
C THR A 16 6.01 3.68 8.20
N THR A 17 4.69 3.80 8.06
CA THR A 17 3.74 3.23 9.02
C THR A 17 3.82 1.71 9.04
N VAL A 18 3.82 1.07 7.88
CA VAL A 18 3.94 -0.40 7.76
C VAL A 18 5.27 -0.89 8.34
N HIS A 19 6.39 -0.21 8.03
CA HIS A 19 7.70 -0.54 8.58
C HIS A 19 7.71 -0.47 10.10
N ASN A 20 7.12 0.58 10.67
CA ASN A 20 7.18 0.81 12.12
C ASN A 20 6.30 -0.17 12.92
N PHE A 21 5.12 -0.50 12.41
CA PHE A 21 4.10 -1.21 13.19
C PHE A 21 3.84 -2.66 12.76
N ALA A 22 4.15 -3.04 11.51
CA ALA A 22 3.86 -4.39 11.01
C ALA A 22 5.12 -5.25 10.78
N VAL A 23 6.24 -4.64 10.39
CA VAL A 23 7.49 -5.37 10.14
C VAL A 23 8.17 -5.72 11.47
N LYS A 24 8.51 -7.00 11.64
CA LYS A 24 9.21 -7.52 12.81
C LYS A 24 10.68 -7.75 12.49
N ASN A 25 11.55 -7.43 13.44
CA ASN A 25 12.98 -7.70 13.35
C ASN A 25 13.32 -9.16 13.71
N SER A 26 14.61 -9.52 13.64
CA SER A 26 15.13 -10.82 14.11
C SER A 26 14.63 -11.20 15.51
N ASP A 27 14.51 -10.20 16.38
CA ASP A 27 14.12 -10.35 17.78
C ASP A 27 12.59 -10.37 17.95
N ARG A 28 11.85 -10.53 16.86
CA ARG A 28 10.38 -10.57 16.76
C ARG A 28 9.64 -9.32 17.26
N THR A 29 10.36 -8.24 17.52
CA THR A 29 9.80 -6.94 17.92
C THR A 29 9.66 -5.99 16.73
N THR A 30 8.70 -5.07 16.81
CA THR A 30 8.52 -4.00 15.81
C THR A 30 9.38 -2.78 16.16
N ALA A 31 9.61 -1.88 15.19
CA ALA A 31 10.36 -0.65 15.47
C ALA A 31 9.59 0.28 16.42
N ALA A 32 8.26 0.33 16.29
CA ALA A 32 7.39 1.06 17.21
C ALA A 32 7.46 0.50 18.64
N GLU A 33 7.50 -0.83 18.81
CA GLU A 33 7.68 -1.44 20.14
C GLU A 33 8.95 -0.98 20.84
N ARG A 34 10.06 -0.93 20.10
CA ARG A 34 11.36 -0.48 20.61
C ARG A 34 11.37 1.00 20.95
N PHE A 35 10.69 1.82 20.15
CA PHE A 35 10.64 3.25 20.33
C PHE A 35 9.72 3.66 21.49
N PHE A 36 8.53 3.07 21.59
CA PHE A 36 7.55 3.41 22.63
C PHE A 36 7.72 2.60 23.92
N GLY A 37 8.52 1.53 23.91
CA GLY A 37 8.73 0.64 25.07
C GLY A 37 7.51 -0.21 25.43
N SER A 38 6.47 -0.21 24.59
CA SER A 38 5.22 -0.94 24.79
C SER A 38 4.74 -1.56 23.48
N LYS A 39 4.03 -2.68 23.57
CA LYS A 39 3.42 -3.33 22.41
C LYS A 39 2.28 -2.50 21.84
N PRO A 40 2.40 -1.96 20.61
CA PRO A 40 1.29 -1.30 19.94
C PRO A 40 0.23 -2.35 19.57
N GLY A 41 -1.02 -1.90 19.43
CA GLY A 41 -2.10 -2.73 18.90
C GLY A 41 -1.83 -3.16 17.46
N ASP A 42 -2.63 -4.11 16.95
CA ASP A 42 -2.51 -4.54 15.57
C ASP A 42 -2.88 -3.41 14.61
N LEU A 43 -1.94 -3.06 13.72
CA LEU A 43 -2.12 -2.03 12.70
C LEU A 43 -3.34 -2.32 11.81
N PHE A 44 -3.53 -3.57 11.40
CA PHE A 44 -4.59 -3.96 10.47
C PHE A 44 -5.96 -4.09 11.14
N GLU A 45 -6.00 -4.20 12.47
CA GLU A 45 -7.25 -4.06 13.23
C GLU A 45 -7.58 -2.57 13.50
N PHE A 46 -6.55 -1.73 13.64
CA PHE A 46 -6.74 -0.29 13.88
C PHE A 46 -7.19 0.47 12.62
N LEU A 47 -6.60 0.18 11.46
CA LEU A 47 -6.83 0.94 10.22
C LEU A 47 -8.30 0.96 9.78
N PRO A 48 -9.05 -0.17 9.73
CA PRO A 48 -10.46 -0.16 9.32
C PRO A 48 -11.36 0.70 10.20
N ASN A 49 -10.98 0.91 11.47
CA ASN A 49 -11.72 1.76 12.41
C ASN A 49 -11.41 3.26 12.24
N LYS A 50 -10.39 3.61 11.44
CA LYS A 50 -9.92 5.00 11.26
C LYS A 50 -9.99 5.49 9.82
N THR A 51 -10.09 4.59 8.85
CA THR A 51 -10.16 4.93 7.43
C THR A 51 -11.51 4.59 6.85
N ASP A 52 -12.04 5.49 6.01
CA ASP A 52 -13.20 5.17 5.19
C ASP A 52 -12.90 3.99 4.26
N LEU A 53 -13.92 3.17 4.00
CA LEU A 53 -13.82 2.08 3.03
C LEU A 53 -13.48 2.64 1.65
N PRO A 54 -12.56 2.01 0.90
CA PRO A 54 -12.23 2.45 -0.45
C PRO A 54 -13.49 2.39 -1.33
N GLY A 55 -13.59 3.35 -2.25
CA GLY A 55 -14.64 3.34 -3.26
C GLY A 55 -14.68 2.03 -4.04
N ARG A 56 -15.86 1.68 -4.56
CA ARG A 56 -16.06 0.45 -5.34
C ARG A 56 -15.02 0.36 -6.48
N PRO A 57 -14.42 -0.83 -6.72
CA PRO A 57 -13.49 -1.00 -7.84
C PRO A 57 -14.10 -0.55 -9.16
N ALA A 58 -13.32 0.14 -9.99
CA ALA A 58 -13.75 0.57 -11.30
C ALA A 58 -14.16 -0.63 -12.16
N GLN A 59 -15.33 -0.58 -12.78
CA GLN A 59 -15.76 -1.62 -13.71
C GLN A 59 -14.89 -1.56 -14.98
N LYS A 60 -14.48 -2.74 -15.47
CA LYS A 60 -13.72 -2.86 -16.71
C LYS A 60 -14.52 -2.22 -17.85
N ARG A 61 -13.96 -1.21 -18.52
CA ARG A 61 -14.57 -0.64 -19.73
C ARG A 61 -14.59 -1.68 -20.84
N PHE A 62 -15.69 -1.75 -21.58
CA PHE A 62 -15.78 -2.53 -22.81
C PHE A 62 -14.74 -2.01 -23.81
N GLN A 63 -13.91 -2.90 -24.36
CA GLN A 63 -13.03 -2.57 -25.48
C GLN A 63 -13.58 -3.25 -26.73
N PRO A 64 -13.95 -2.49 -27.78
CA PRO A 64 -14.36 -3.09 -29.04
C PRO A 64 -13.18 -3.85 -29.66
N LYS A 65 -13.45 -5.03 -30.22
CA LYS A 65 -12.45 -5.82 -30.93
C LYS A 65 -12.24 -5.16 -32.30
N ASN A 66 -11.01 -4.74 -32.61
CA ASN A 66 -10.68 -4.21 -33.94
C ASN A 66 -10.62 -5.36 -34.93
N GLU A 67 -11.74 -5.64 -35.62
CA GLU A 67 -11.86 -6.69 -36.64
C GLU A 67 -11.22 -6.31 -38.00
N GLY A 68 -10.63 -5.10 -38.09
CA GLY A 68 -10.06 -4.55 -39.33
C GLY A 68 -8.84 -5.29 -39.91
N TYR A 69 -8.27 -6.27 -39.20
CA TYR A 69 -7.13 -7.06 -39.71
C TYR A 69 -7.53 -8.33 -40.47
N LEU A 70 -8.83 -8.68 -40.53
CA LEU A 70 -9.32 -9.90 -41.21
C LEU A 70 -9.87 -9.65 -42.63
N GLN A 71 -9.88 -8.41 -43.10
CA GLN A 71 -10.37 -8.05 -44.44
C GLN A 71 -9.24 -7.77 -45.46
N ALA A 72 -7.98 -7.96 -45.06
CA ALA A 72 -6.82 -7.81 -45.92
C ALA A 72 -6.06 -9.15 -46.01
N ALA A 73 -6.65 -10.13 -46.69
CA ALA A 73 -6.02 -11.39 -47.08
C ALA A 73 -6.49 -11.77 -48.48
#